data_AF-A0A550GHX9-F1
#
_entry.id   AF-A0A550GHX9-F1
#
_cell.length_a   1.000
_cell.length_b   1.000
_cell.length_c   1.000
_cell.angle_alpha   90.00
_cell.angle_beta   90.00
_cell.angle_gamma   90.00
#
_symmetry.space_group_name_H-M   'P 1'
#
loop_
_entity.id
_entity.type
_entity.pdbx_description
1 polymer ?
#
loop_
_entity_poly.entity_id
_entity_poly.type
_entity_poly.pdbx_seq_one_letter_code
_entity_poly.pdbx_strand_id
1 'polypeptide(L)'
;ALSFAGVPPLGGFMAKYLVFTAAIQANMSWLAIIGVLTSVLQVAYLLRLVNYMYAKEPKDETVIKEPKRMLVPIFILVAAIIILGVYPQIVFNLIDPVINQFPLIP
;
A
#
# COMPACT_ATOMS: atom_id res chain seq x y z
N ALA A 1 -6.72 3.56 1.30
CA ALA A 1 -7.20 2.26 1.81
C ALA A 1 -6.79 1.09 0.92
N LEU A 2 -7.19 1.05 -0.35
CA LEU A 2 -6.93 -0.09 -1.24
C LEU A 2 -5.44 -0.39 -1.48
N SER A 3 -4.60 0.63 -1.57
CA SER A 3 -3.14 0.42 -1.71
C SER A 3 -2.55 -0.27 -0.48
N PHE A 4 -2.94 0.17 0.72
CA PHE A 4 -2.57 -0.49 1.97
C PHE A 4 -3.15 -1.91 2.09
N ALA A 5 -4.33 -2.15 1.52
CA ALA A 5 -4.93 -3.48 1.46
C ALA A 5 -4.16 -4.46 0.55
N GLY A 6 -3.27 -3.96 -0.32
CA GLY A 6 -2.48 -4.79 -1.22
C GLY A 6 -3.26 -5.22 -2.46
N VAL A 7 -4.03 -4.32 -3.08
CA VAL A 7 -4.70 -4.61 -4.36
C VAL A 7 -3.67 -4.56 -5.51
N PRO A 8 -3.56 -5.59 -6.38
CA PRO A 8 -2.45 -5.78 -7.32
C PRO A 8 -1.98 -4.57 -8.15
N PRO A 9 -2.86 -3.76 -8.76
CA PRO A 9 -2.41 -2.58 -9.53
C PRO A 9 -1.83 -1.43 -8.69
N LEU A 10 -1.74 -1.54 -7.35
CA LEU A 10 -1.32 -0.45 -6.47
C LEU A 10 0.06 -0.71 -5.87
N GLY A 11 0.86 0.36 -5.70
CA GLY A 11 2.23 0.24 -5.19
C GLY A 11 2.38 -0.49 -3.84
N GLY A 12 1.37 -0.40 -2.97
CA GLY A 12 1.37 -1.12 -1.69
C GLY A 12 1.30 -2.66 -1.82
N PHE A 13 0.76 -3.18 -2.93
CA PHE A 13 0.84 -4.60 -3.25
C PHE A 13 2.26 -5.01 -3.63
N MET A 14 2.88 -4.26 -4.55
CA MET A 14 4.24 -4.57 -5.02
C MET A 14 5.25 -4.59 -3.86
N ALA A 15 5.15 -3.65 -2.94
CA ALA A 15 5.98 -3.62 -1.74
C ALA A 15 5.83 -4.91 -0.89
N LYS A 16 4.60 -5.33 -0.60
CA LYS A 16 4.33 -6.54 0.20
C LYS A 16 4.76 -7.81 -0.54
N TYR A 17 4.47 -7.88 -1.84
CA TYR A 17 4.85 -8.99 -2.70
C TYR A 17 6.35 -9.26 -2.63
N LEU A 18 7.18 -8.22 -2.82
CA LEU A 18 8.64 -8.33 -2.77
C LEU A 18 9.15 -8.84 -1.42
N VAL A 19 8.62 -8.31 -0.32
CA VAL A 19 9.02 -8.73 1.04
C VAL A 19 8.65 -10.18 1.29
N PHE A 20 7.44 -10.60 0.87
CA PHE A 20 6.99 -11.99 1.05
C PHE A 20 7.78 -12.96 0.18
N THR A 21 8.05 -12.61 -1.08
CA THR A 21 8.88 -13.44 -1.96
C THR A 21 10.30 -13.57 -1.44
N ALA A 22 10.89 -12.48 -0.93
CA ALA A 22 12.22 -12.51 -0.33
C ALA A 22 12.27 -13.41 0.91
N ALA A 23 11.26 -13.33 1.79
CA ALA A 23 11.17 -14.20 2.97
C ALA A 23 11.04 -15.70 2.58
N ILE A 24 10.27 -16.01 1.54
CA ILE A 24 10.13 -17.39 1.03
C ILE A 24 11.45 -17.88 0.43
N GLN A 25 12.11 -17.07 -0.38
CA GLN A 25 13.41 -17.39 -0.99
C GLN A 25 14.51 -17.61 0.07
N ALA A 26 14.43 -16.89 1.19
CA ALA A 26 15.32 -17.05 2.34
C ALA A 26 14.99 -18.29 3.22
N ASN A 27 14.09 -19.19 2.79
CA ASN A 27 13.56 -20.31 3.58
C ASN A 27 12.86 -19.88 4.90
N MET A 28 12.42 -18.63 4.99
CA MET A 28 11.72 -18.07 6.15
C MET A 28 10.21 -17.96 5.88
N SER A 29 9.61 -18.97 5.23
CA SER A 29 8.20 -18.94 4.80
C SER A 29 7.21 -18.68 5.94
N TRP A 30 7.55 -19.04 7.18
CA TRP A 30 6.74 -18.75 8.36
C TRP A 30 6.57 -17.23 8.60
N LEU A 31 7.58 -16.42 8.30
CA LEU A 31 7.47 -14.96 8.35
C LEU A 31 6.55 -14.42 7.26
N ALA A 32 6.58 -15.00 6.06
CA ALA A 32 5.65 -14.63 5.00
C ALA A 32 4.19 -14.92 5.41
N ILE A 33 3.94 -16.06 6.08
CA ILE A 33 2.60 -16.39 6.61
C ILE A 33 2.14 -15.34 7.63
N ILE A 34 2.99 -14.98 8.60
CA ILE A 34 2.67 -13.92 9.58
C ILE A 34 2.42 -12.58 8.88
N GLY A 35 3.24 -12.24 7.87
CA GLY A 35 3.06 -11.04 7.06
C GLY A 35 1.72 -11.01 6.33
N VAL A 36 1.29 -12.13 5.76
CA VAL A 36 -0.02 -12.24 5.10
C VAL A 36 -1.15 -12.11 6.12
N LEU A 37 -1.08 -12.79 7.27
CA LEU A 37 -2.10 -12.71 8.32
C LEU A 37 -2.25 -11.28 8.86
N THR A 38 -1.15 -10.59 9.15
CA THR A 38 -1.16 -9.19 9.59
C THR A 38 -1.72 -8.27 8.51
N SER A 39 -1.45 -8.53 7.23
CA SER A 39 -2.06 -7.81 6.11
C SER A 39 -3.57 -8.02 6.04
N VAL A 40 -4.07 -9.24 6.27
CA VAL A 40 -5.52 -9.52 6.32
C VAL A 40 -6.19 -8.75 7.47
N LEU A 41 -5.58 -8.73 8.66
CA LEU A 41 -6.08 -7.96 9.79
C LEU A 41 -6.12 -6.46 9.49
N GLN A 42 -5.07 -5.93 8.85
CA GLN A 42 -5.01 -4.53 8.40
C GLN A 42 -6.15 -4.20 7.43
N VAL A 43 -6.42 -5.07 6.45
CA VAL A 43 -7.50 -4.90 5.49
C VAL A 43 -8.86 -4.91 6.19
N ALA A 44 -9.10 -5.85 7.10
CA ALA A 44 -10.36 -5.95 7.83
C ALA A 44 -10.67 -4.66 8.62
N TYR A 45 -9.66 -4.09 9.29
CA TYR A 45 -9.80 -2.82 9.98
C TYR A 45 -10.09 -1.65 9.02
N LEU A 46 -9.37 -1.56 7.89
CA LEU A 46 -9.56 -0.49 6.91
C LEU A 46 -10.92 -0.58 6.19
N LEU A 47 -11.38 -1.78 5.86
CA LEU A 47 -12.71 -1.98 5.27
C LEU A 47 -13.80 -1.58 6.25
N ARG A 48 -13.63 -1.91 7.54
CA ARG A 48 -14.53 -1.41 8.58
C ARG A 48 -14.57 0.11 8.57
N LEU A 49 -13.42 0.80 8.58
CA LEU A 49 -13.37 2.26 8.53
C LEU A 49 -14.10 2.83 7.30
N VAL A 50 -13.84 2.31 6.10
CA VAL A 50 -14.52 2.73 4.87
C VAL A 50 -16.04 2.53 4.98
N ASN A 51 -16.48 1.41 5.55
CA ASN A 51 -17.90 1.15 5.77
C ASN A 51 -18.55 2.19 6.72
N TYR A 52 -17.85 2.60 7.78
CA TYR A 52 -18.35 3.68 8.66
C TYR A 52 -18.40 5.04 7.95
N MET A 53 -17.48 5.31 7.02
CA MET A 53 -17.43 6.59 6.29
C MET A 53 -18.50 6.72 5.21
N TYR A 54 -18.82 5.63 4.49
CA TYR A 54 -19.66 5.70 3.29
C TYR A 54 -21.03 5.02 3.41
N ALA A 55 -21.20 4.04 4.31
CA ALA A 55 -22.43 3.25 4.38
C ALA A 55 -23.35 3.65 5.55
N LYS A 56 -22.91 4.56 6.42
CA LYS A 56 -23.69 5.04 7.56
C LYS A 56 -24.23 6.43 7.30
N GLU A 57 -25.44 6.67 7.75
CA GLU A 57 -26.03 8.01 7.74
C GLU A 57 -25.22 8.94 8.66
N PRO A 58 -24.95 10.18 8.22
CA PRO A 58 -24.28 11.17 9.04
C PRO A 58 -25.14 11.49 10.27
N LYS A 59 -24.51 11.58 11.44
CA LYS A 59 -25.22 11.96 12.69
C LYS A 59 -25.54 13.45 12.77
N ASP A 60 -24.92 14.25 11.92
CA ASP A 60 -25.04 15.70 11.88
C ASP A 60 -25.11 16.15 10.42
N GLU A 61 -26.04 17.05 10.10
CA GLU A 61 -26.28 17.54 8.73
C GLU A 61 -25.37 18.73 8.37
N THR A 62 -24.47 19.11 9.29
CA THR A 62 -23.52 20.20 9.04
C THR A 62 -22.60 19.88 7.86
N VAL A 63 -22.87 20.52 6.73
CA VAL A 63 -22.05 20.38 5.51
C VAL A 63 -20.75 21.18 5.70
N ILE A 64 -19.68 20.48 6.04
CA ILE A 64 -18.33 21.06 6.04
C ILE A 64 -17.87 21.18 4.58
N LYS A 65 -17.68 22.41 4.11
CA LYS A 65 -17.24 22.67 2.74
C LYS A 65 -15.76 22.31 2.60
N GLU A 66 -15.46 21.25 1.84
CA GLU A 66 -14.08 20.85 1.63
C GLU A 66 -13.29 21.89 0.83
N PRO A 67 -12.06 22.26 1.28
CA PRO A 67 -11.22 23.15 0.53
C PRO A 67 -10.75 22.46 -0.75
N LYS A 68 -11.26 22.88 -1.91
CA LYS A 68 -10.91 22.34 -3.24
C LYS A 68 -9.41 22.30 -3.53
N ARG A 69 -8.62 23.16 -2.86
CA ARG A 69 -7.14 23.16 -2.94
C ARG A 69 -6.50 21.86 -2.45
N MET A 70 -7.14 21.12 -1.55
CA MET A 70 -6.67 19.82 -1.05
C MET A 70 -6.86 18.68 -2.06
N LEU A 71 -7.77 18.82 -3.03
CA LEU A 71 -8.03 17.77 -4.02
C LEU A 71 -6.82 17.55 -4.94
N VAL A 72 -6.12 18.63 -5.30
CA VAL A 72 -4.95 18.57 -6.19
C VAL A 72 -3.85 17.63 -5.65
N PRO A 73 -3.30 17.83 -4.43
CA PRO A 73 -2.30 16.91 -3.90
C PRO A 73 -2.84 15.48 -3.68
N ILE A 74 -4.13 15.32 -3.34
CA ILE A 74 -4.74 13.98 -3.20
C ILE A 74 -4.69 13.23 -4.53
N PHE A 75 -5.14 13.85 -5.63
CA PHE A 75 -5.13 13.21 -6.94
C PHE A 75 -3.71 12.92 -7.43
N ILE A 76 -2.75 13.81 -7.16
CA ILE A 76 -1.33 13.58 -7.47
C ILE A 76 -0.82 12.33 -6.75
N LEU A 77 -1.10 12.19 -5.45
CA LEU A 77 -0.67 11.03 -4.66
C LEU A 77 -1.37 9.74 -5.11
N VAL A 78 -2.65 9.79 -5.45
CA VAL A 78 -3.37 8.63 -5.99
C VAL A 78 -2.77 8.19 -7.33
N ALA A 79 -2.50 9.14 -8.24
CA ALA A 79 -1.84 8.86 -9.50
C ALA A 79 -0.45 8.25 -9.28
N ALA A 80 0.34 8.79 -8.35
CA ALA A 80 1.64 8.24 -8.00
C ALA A 80 1.53 6.79 -7.50
N ILE A 81 0.59 6.48 -6.59
CA ILE A 81 0.37 5.11 -6.09
C ILE A 81 0.05 4.12 -7.21
N ILE A 82 -0.76 4.53 -8.20
CA ILE A 82 -1.13 3.69 -9.34
C ILE A 82 0.08 3.54 -10.27
N ILE A 83 0.74 4.63 -10.65
CA ILE A 83 1.92 4.61 -11.53
C ILE A 83 3.01 3.70 -10.94
N LEU A 84 3.31 3.84 -9.65
CA LEU A 84 4.29 3.01 -8.95
C LEU A 84 3.85 1.55 -8.81
N GLY A 85 2.54 1.28 -8.79
CA GLY A 85 2.00 -0.08 -8.78
C GLY A 85 2.10 -0.77 -10.14
N VAL A 86 1.80 -0.05 -11.23
CA VAL A 86 1.88 -0.58 -12.59
C VAL A 86 3.32 -0.64 -13.10
N TYR A 87 4.14 0.35 -12.74
CA TYR A 87 5.55 0.47 -13.13
C TYR A 87 6.47 0.47 -11.89
N PRO A 88 6.59 -0.66 -11.17
CA PRO A 88 7.47 -0.75 -10.00
C PRO A 88 8.95 -0.55 -10.35
N GLN A 89 9.32 -0.71 -11.62
CA GLN A 89 10.68 -0.48 -12.13
C GLN A 89 11.22 0.92 -11.81
N ILE A 90 10.34 1.93 -11.72
CA ILE A 90 10.74 3.30 -11.33
C ILE A 90 11.41 3.30 -9.96
N VAL A 91 10.88 2.51 -9.02
CA VAL A 91 11.46 2.38 -7.68
C VAL A 91 12.73 1.53 -7.71
N PHE A 92 12.71 0.41 -8.43
CA PHE A 92 13.89 -0.47 -8.54
C PHE A 92 15.11 0.26 -9.09
N ASN A 93 14.96 1.01 -10.18
CA ASN A 93 16.05 1.79 -10.76
C ASN A 93 16.65 2.82 -9.78
N LEU A 94 15.89 3.28 -8.78
CA LEU A 94 16.37 4.20 -7.76
C LEU A 94 17.09 3.48 -6.60
N ILE A 95 16.70 2.25 -6.27
CA ILE A 95 17.26 1.51 -5.13
C ILE A 95 18.37 0.53 -5.52
N ASP A 96 18.39 0.02 -6.75
CA ASP A 96 19.40 -0.94 -7.23
C ASP A 96 20.85 -0.45 -7.03
N PRO A 97 21.21 0.83 -7.28
CA PRO A 97 22.57 1.32 -7.05
C PRO A 97 22.99 1.22 -5.57
N VAL A 98 22.03 1.32 -4.65
CA VAL A 98 22.25 1.23 -3.20
C VAL A 98 22.32 -0.23 -2.78
N ILE A 99 21.42 -1.08 -3.29
CA ILE A 99 21.39 -2.51 -2.99
C ILE A 99 22.72 -3.18 -3.35
N ASN A 100 23.29 -2.86 -4.51
CA ASN A 100 24.55 -3.44 -4.99
C ASN A 100 25.79 -3.04 -4.16
N GLN A 101 25.67 -2.05 -3.27
CA GLN A 101 26.75 -1.65 -2.36
C GLN A 101 26.70 -2.42 -1.04
N PHE A 102 25.60 -3.09 -0.72
CA PHE A 102 25.45 -3.87 0.50
C PHE A 102 25.83 -5.34 0.26
N PRO A 103 26.84 -5.89 0.95
CA PRO A 103 27.28 -7.28 0.81
C PRO A 103 26.32 -8.32 1.43
N LEU A 104 25.09 -7.92 1.78
CA LEU A 104 24.12 -8.73 2.52
C LEU A 104 23.17 -9.53 1.62
N ILE A 105 23.25 -9.37 0.31
CA ILE A 105 22.44 -10.11 -0.67
C ILE A 105 23.42 -10.65 -1.74
N PRO A 106 23.55 -11.98 -1.91
CA PRO A 106 24.33 -12.54 -3.01
C PRO A 106 23.70 -12.25 -4.38
#